data_AF-U5DPH2-F1
#
_entry.id   AF-U5DPH2-F1
#
_cell.length_a   1.000
_cell.length_b   1.000
_cell.length_c   1.000
_cell.angle_alpha   90.00
_cell.angle_beta   90.00
_cell.angle_gamma   90.00
#
_symmetry.space_group_name_H-M   'P 1'
#
loop_
_entity.id
_entity.type
_entity.pdbx_description
1 polymer ?
#
loop_
_entity_poly.entity_id
_entity_poly.type
_entity_poly.pdbx_seq_one_letter_code
_entity_poly.pdbx_strand_id
1 'polypeptide(L)'
;MSRRRKQLPWIQIWSRPLIGAIAILGAILTAYLTVSALSGASVACTAEAAGSGCNNVLSSSYAKVFGLPLSLFGLLAYLSMATFSLGPLAVDREQQRSLRNKLENWTWLLLLAGATSMTVFSGYLMYVLATELQTACPYCIGSAAFAVSMLILVLLGREWEDSGQVIFTGIVVGLVTLVGTLGVYSEKPVVAQGDRIVITQPTSPPTPGKGWQIDTQSGEAEIALAEHLTAVGAKKYGAFWCPHCHEQKQLFGKEAFQKIDYIECADPGTNVQSPACKTAGVRSYPSWEIDGELYPGLQTPEELAALSGYEGPSNFKYLLPGRS
;
A
#
# COMPACT_ATOMS: atom_id res chain seq x y z
N MET A 1 54.91 2.92 -28.57
CA MET A 1 53.54 2.38 -28.39
C MET A 1 52.76 3.34 -27.49
N SER A 2 51.98 4.24 -28.09
CA SER A 2 51.13 5.18 -27.37
C SER A 2 49.99 4.42 -26.71
N ARG A 3 50.02 4.34 -25.38
CA ARG A 3 48.96 3.75 -24.56
C ARG A 3 47.77 4.72 -24.61
N ARG A 4 46.92 4.59 -25.63
CA ARG A 4 45.64 5.32 -25.75
C ARG A 4 44.86 5.06 -24.45
N ARG A 5 44.84 6.03 -23.53
CA ARG A 5 43.89 6.05 -22.42
C ARG A 5 42.51 6.07 -23.08
N LYS A 6 41.82 4.93 -23.15
CA LYS A 6 40.39 4.91 -23.49
C LYS A 6 39.74 5.85 -22.48
N GLN A 7 39.28 7.01 -22.95
CA GLN A 7 38.47 7.90 -22.13
C GLN A 7 37.20 7.12 -21.81
N LEU A 8 36.96 6.82 -20.53
CA LEU A 8 35.72 6.19 -20.10
C LEU A 8 34.57 7.10 -20.60
N PRO A 9 33.58 6.57 -21.35
CA PRO A 9 32.48 7.39 -21.86
C PRO A 9 31.80 8.11 -20.69
N TRP A 10 31.41 9.37 -20.91
CA TRP A 10 30.85 10.28 -19.90
C TRP A 10 29.76 9.65 -19.02
N ILE A 11 28.95 8.77 -19.61
CA ILE A 11 27.89 7.99 -18.95
C ILE A 11 28.41 7.09 -17.83
N GLN A 12 29.58 6.46 -17.99
CA GLN A 12 30.14 5.57 -16.97
C GLN A 12 30.62 6.32 -15.73
N ILE A 13 31.03 7.59 -15.88
CA ILE A 13 31.51 8.42 -14.78
C ILE A 13 30.34 8.96 -13.94
N TRP A 14 29.24 9.33 -14.59
CA TRP A 14 28.08 9.95 -13.94
C TRP A 14 26.97 8.97 -13.56
N SER A 15 27.02 7.72 -14.02
CA SER A 15 26.02 6.70 -13.71
C SER A 15 25.80 6.52 -12.20
N ARG A 16 26.87 6.32 -11.42
CA ARG A 16 26.80 6.15 -9.95
C ARG A 16 26.17 7.35 -9.23
N PRO A 17 26.67 8.59 -9.40
CA PRO A 17 26.05 9.73 -8.71
C PRO A 17 24.59 9.95 -9.14
N LEU A 18 24.24 9.69 -10.40
CA LEU A 18 22.85 9.76 -10.86
C LEU A 18 21.96 8.68 -10.22
N ILE A 19 22.41 7.42 -10.16
CA ILE A 19 21.71 6.34 -9.46
C ILE A 19 21.53 6.70 -7.99
N GLY A 20 22.58 7.25 -7.35
CA GLY A 20 22.52 7.69 -5.96
C GLY A 20 21.50 8.81 -5.74
N ALA A 21 21.46 9.81 -6.63
CA ALA A 21 20.48 10.89 -6.57
C ALA A 21 19.03 10.39 -6.72
N ILE A 22 18.78 9.52 -7.70
CA ILE A 22 17.45 8.91 -7.90
C ILE A 22 17.07 8.07 -6.68
N ALA A 23 18.00 7.30 -6.12
CA ALA A 23 17.75 6.49 -4.94
C ALA A 23 17.41 7.34 -3.71
N ILE A 24 18.08 8.48 -3.51
CA ILE A 24 17.77 9.41 -2.41
C ILE A 24 16.37 10.04 -2.61
N LEU A 25 16.03 10.46 -3.82
CA LEU A 25 14.68 10.97 -4.12
C LEU A 25 13.59 9.91 -3.88
N GLY A 26 13.85 8.67 -4.30
CA GLY A 26 12.98 7.52 -4.02
C GLY A 26 12.85 7.24 -2.52
N ALA A 27 13.92 7.36 -1.75
CA ALA A 27 13.90 7.23 -0.29
C ALA A 27 13.06 8.34 0.37
N ILE A 28 13.19 9.59 -0.08
CA ILE A 28 12.36 10.71 0.43
C ILE A 28 10.88 10.44 0.13
N LEU A 29 10.57 10.05 -1.11
CA LEU A 29 9.20 9.72 -1.52
C LEU A 29 8.61 8.59 -0.66
N THR A 30 9.33 7.48 -0.52
CA THR A 30 8.85 6.32 0.23
C THR A 30 8.82 6.56 1.74
N ALA A 31 9.72 7.37 2.29
CA ALA A 31 9.66 7.84 3.67
C ALA A 31 8.38 8.65 3.94
N TYR A 32 8.05 9.60 3.05
CA TYR A 32 6.80 10.38 3.14
C TYR A 32 5.56 9.48 3.13
N LEU A 33 5.51 8.49 2.24
CA LEU A 33 4.40 7.53 2.18
C LEU A 33 4.35 6.62 3.40
N THR A 34 5.50 6.23 3.96
CA THR A 34 5.57 5.41 5.17
C THR A 34 5.01 6.18 6.36
N VAL A 35 5.40 7.44 6.52
CA VAL A 35 4.88 8.32 7.60
C VAL A 35 3.38 8.54 7.43
N SER A 36 2.91 8.80 6.20
CA SER A 36 1.47 8.98 5.91
C SER A 36 0.67 7.71 6.25
N ALA A 37 1.19 6.53 5.88
CA ALA A 37 0.55 5.25 6.17
C ALA A 37 0.47 4.93 7.67
N LEU A 38 1.52 5.26 8.44
CA LEU A 38 1.56 5.03 9.89
C LEU A 38 0.73 6.04 10.69
N SER A 39 0.60 7.27 10.20
CA SER A 39 -0.18 8.33 10.86
C SER A 39 -1.67 8.31 10.50
N GLY A 40 -2.08 7.50 9.53
CA GLY A 40 -3.45 7.52 8.99
C GLY A 40 -3.80 8.82 8.26
N ALA A 41 -2.81 9.64 7.93
CA ALA A 41 -3.00 10.91 7.24
C ALA A 41 -3.23 10.68 5.74
N SER A 42 -4.15 11.45 5.15
CA SER A 42 -4.34 11.47 3.71
C SER A 42 -3.13 12.07 3.00
N VAL A 43 -2.71 11.47 1.89
CA VAL A 43 -1.59 11.99 1.09
C VAL A 43 -1.95 13.29 0.39
N ALA A 44 -0.99 14.21 0.31
CA ALA A 44 -1.17 15.54 -0.23
C ALA A 44 -1.01 15.56 -1.76
N CYS A 45 -2.10 15.69 -2.51
CA CYS A 45 -2.05 15.91 -3.96
C CYS A 45 -2.67 17.25 -4.33
N THR A 46 -2.01 18.00 -5.23
CA THR A 46 -2.49 19.30 -5.75
C THR A 46 -3.63 19.17 -6.75
N ALA A 47 -3.85 17.97 -7.30
CA ALA A 47 -5.03 17.63 -8.07
C ALA A 47 -5.98 16.82 -7.18
N GLU A 48 -7.09 17.43 -6.75
CA GLU A 48 -8.08 16.83 -5.82
C GLU A 48 -8.63 15.48 -6.34
N ALA A 49 -8.75 15.30 -7.65
CA ALA A 49 -9.16 14.04 -8.29
C ALA A 49 -8.09 12.93 -8.26
N ALA A 50 -6.80 13.28 -8.14
CA ALA A 50 -5.70 12.30 -8.05
C ALA A 50 -5.36 11.92 -6.61
N GLY A 51 -5.65 12.80 -5.65
CA GLY A 51 -5.45 12.56 -4.22
C GLY A 51 -6.32 11.42 -3.67
N SER A 52 -7.61 11.39 -4.05
CA SER A 52 -8.52 10.31 -3.67
C SER A 52 -8.10 8.96 -4.28
N GLY A 53 -7.65 8.96 -5.54
CA GLY A 53 -7.14 7.78 -6.23
C GLY A 53 -5.91 7.17 -5.54
N CYS A 54 -4.90 7.97 -5.21
CA CYS A 54 -3.73 7.47 -4.47
C CYS A 54 -4.10 6.98 -3.07
N ASN A 55 -5.00 7.68 -2.37
CA ASN A 55 -5.40 7.27 -1.02
C ASN A 55 -6.08 5.90 -1.03
N ASN A 56 -6.91 5.61 -2.04
CA ASN A 56 -7.53 4.30 -2.25
C ASN A 56 -6.49 3.20 -2.54
N VAL A 57 -5.45 3.50 -3.32
CA VAL A 57 -4.35 2.56 -3.58
C VAL A 57 -3.57 2.26 -2.30
N LEU A 58 -3.25 3.29 -1.51
CA LEU A 58 -2.46 3.18 -0.28
C LEU A 58 -3.20 2.53 0.89
N SER A 59 -4.54 2.50 0.86
CA SER A 59 -5.35 1.77 1.84
C SER A 59 -5.70 0.34 1.42
N SER A 60 -5.36 -0.06 0.19
CA SER A 60 -5.63 -1.40 -0.33
C SER A 60 -4.74 -2.48 0.30
N SER A 61 -5.14 -3.74 0.16
CA SER A 61 -4.35 -4.90 0.58
C SER A 61 -2.95 -4.95 -0.07
N TYR A 62 -2.82 -4.46 -1.32
CA TYR A 62 -1.55 -4.38 -2.04
C TYR A 62 -0.56 -3.35 -1.46
N ALA A 63 -1.03 -2.44 -0.61
CA ALA A 63 -0.18 -1.49 0.10
C ALA A 63 0.45 -2.06 1.37
N LYS A 64 0.18 -3.32 1.71
CA LYS A 64 0.73 -4.00 2.88
C LYS A 64 1.43 -5.30 2.51
N VAL A 65 2.58 -5.55 3.14
CA VAL A 65 3.35 -6.79 3.03
C VAL A 65 3.67 -7.26 4.44
N PHE A 66 3.26 -8.48 4.80
CA PHE A 66 3.38 -9.01 6.17
C PHE A 66 2.80 -8.09 7.26
N GLY A 67 1.70 -7.39 6.96
CA GLY A 67 1.05 -6.44 7.88
C GLY A 67 1.74 -5.08 8.01
N LEU A 68 2.91 -4.89 7.40
CA LEU A 68 3.65 -3.63 7.38
C LEU A 68 3.40 -2.85 6.07
N PRO A 69 3.47 -1.51 6.09
CA PRO A 69 3.33 -0.71 4.88
C PRO A 69 4.38 -1.08 3.84
N LEU A 70 3.96 -1.29 2.59
CA LEU A 70 4.85 -1.58 1.48
C LEU A 70 5.90 -0.47 1.27
N SER A 71 5.52 0.78 1.54
CA SER A 71 6.39 1.95 1.46
C SER A 71 7.62 1.84 2.38
N LEU A 72 7.53 1.10 3.49
CA LEU A 72 8.66 0.84 4.38
C LEU A 72 9.72 -0.04 3.68
N PHE A 73 9.29 -1.10 3.00
CA PHE A 73 10.19 -1.95 2.22
C PHE A 73 10.80 -1.19 1.04
N GLY A 74 10.00 -0.32 0.41
CA GLY A 74 10.49 0.61 -0.60
C GLY A 74 11.59 1.53 -0.07
N LEU A 75 11.40 2.11 1.12
CA LEU A 75 12.40 2.96 1.78
C LEU A 75 13.72 2.20 2.02
N LEU A 76 13.64 1.00 2.58
CA LEU A 76 14.82 0.16 2.81
C LEU A 76 15.53 -0.18 1.49
N ALA A 77 14.77 -0.51 0.44
CA ALA A 77 15.34 -0.78 -0.89
C ALA A 77 16.07 0.46 -1.45
N TYR A 78 15.44 1.63 -1.44
CA TYR A 78 16.07 2.86 -1.91
C TYR A 78 17.32 3.27 -1.11
N LEU A 79 17.30 3.12 0.23
CA LEU A 79 18.49 3.36 1.06
C LEU A 79 19.63 2.39 0.75
N SER A 80 19.32 1.11 0.49
CA SER A 80 20.32 0.11 0.09
C SER A 80 20.95 0.46 -1.25
N MET A 81 20.15 0.89 -2.24
CA MET A 81 20.62 1.32 -3.55
C MET A 81 21.50 2.58 -3.46
N ALA A 82 21.10 3.56 -2.64
CA ALA A 82 21.92 4.74 -2.39
C ALA A 82 23.29 4.37 -1.79
N THR A 83 23.29 3.43 -0.83
CA THR A 83 24.50 2.93 -0.18
C THR A 83 25.42 2.19 -1.17
N PHE A 84 24.88 1.28 -1.99
CA PHE A 84 25.70 0.55 -2.98
C PHE A 84 26.23 1.46 -4.09
N SER A 85 25.49 2.51 -4.44
CA SER A 85 25.93 3.47 -5.45
C SER A 85 27.04 4.39 -4.93
N LEU A 86 26.83 4.98 -3.74
CA LEU A 86 27.70 6.01 -3.16
C LEU A 86 28.84 5.44 -2.30
N GLY A 87 28.70 4.24 -1.75
CA GLY A 87 29.68 3.62 -0.86
C GLY A 87 31.09 3.56 -1.45
N PRO A 88 31.30 3.09 -2.69
CA PRO A 88 32.63 3.06 -3.31
C PRO A 88 33.23 4.43 -3.61
N LEU A 89 32.41 5.49 -3.67
CA LEU A 89 32.88 6.87 -3.86
C LEU A 89 33.49 7.44 -2.57
N ALA A 90 33.09 6.94 -1.41
CA ALA A 90 33.62 7.34 -0.11
C ALA A 90 34.97 6.68 0.23
N VAL A 91 35.44 5.71 -0.58
CA VAL A 91 36.72 5.02 -0.37
C VAL A 91 37.84 5.70 -1.17
N ASP A 92 38.86 6.17 -0.47
CA ASP A 92 39.99 6.89 -1.07
C ASP A 92 40.74 6.07 -2.11
N ARG A 93 40.87 6.66 -3.30
CA ARG A 93 41.38 6.00 -4.51
C ARG A 93 42.86 5.67 -4.43
N GLU A 94 43.60 6.39 -3.60
CA GLU A 94 45.06 6.37 -3.55
C GLU A 94 45.61 5.33 -2.56
N GLN A 95 44.90 5.06 -1.46
CA GLN A 95 45.38 4.19 -0.39
C GLN A 95 44.96 2.71 -0.55
N GLN A 96 43.81 2.43 -1.20
CA GLN A 96 43.20 1.10 -1.20
C GLN A 96 42.62 0.67 -2.56
N ARG A 97 43.43 0.76 -3.61
CA ARG A 97 43.01 0.51 -5.01
C ARG A 97 42.40 -0.89 -5.26
N SER A 98 42.91 -1.94 -4.60
CA SER A 98 42.40 -3.32 -4.75
C SER A 98 41.04 -3.53 -4.07
N LEU A 99 40.85 -2.95 -2.88
CA LEU A 99 39.58 -2.98 -2.15
C LEU A 99 38.50 -2.19 -2.90
N ARG A 100 38.83 -1.00 -3.41
CA ARG A 100 37.91 -0.20 -4.22
C ARG A 100 37.45 -0.93 -5.47
N ASN A 101 38.35 -1.57 -6.22
CA ASN A 101 37.97 -2.34 -7.41
C ASN A 101 37.06 -3.54 -7.07
N LYS A 102 37.35 -4.26 -5.98
CA LYS A 102 36.49 -5.36 -5.51
C LYS A 102 35.11 -4.85 -5.09
N LEU A 103 35.07 -3.75 -4.35
CA LEU A 103 33.83 -3.13 -3.88
C LEU A 103 33.02 -2.57 -5.06
N GLU A 104 33.65 -1.91 -6.02
CA GLU A 104 33.00 -1.42 -7.25
C GLU A 104 32.35 -2.58 -8.04
N ASN A 105 33.03 -3.72 -8.14
CA ASN A 105 32.49 -4.90 -8.82
C ASN A 105 31.27 -5.51 -8.09
N TRP A 106 31.39 -5.74 -6.78
CA TRP A 106 30.32 -6.32 -5.96
C TRP A 106 29.10 -5.40 -5.89
N THR A 107 29.33 -4.11 -5.60
CA THR A 107 28.24 -3.13 -5.54
C THR A 107 27.52 -2.99 -6.87
N TRP A 108 28.20 -3.11 -8.01
CA TRP A 108 27.54 -3.07 -9.32
C TRP A 108 26.63 -4.28 -9.57
N LEU A 109 27.04 -5.48 -9.13
CA LEU A 109 26.19 -6.67 -9.19
C LEU A 109 24.97 -6.54 -8.26
N LEU A 110 25.16 -5.99 -7.06
CA LEU A 110 24.06 -5.71 -6.13
C LEU A 110 23.12 -4.64 -6.67
N LEU A 111 23.63 -3.60 -7.33
CA LEU A 111 22.83 -2.58 -8.01
C LEU A 111 22.03 -3.19 -9.17
N LEU A 112 22.61 -4.12 -9.94
CA LEU A 112 21.88 -4.84 -10.99
C LEU A 112 20.76 -5.68 -10.38
N ALA A 113 21.07 -6.52 -9.39
CA ALA A 113 20.07 -7.35 -8.73
C ALA A 113 18.94 -6.49 -8.10
N GLY A 114 19.31 -5.44 -7.37
CA GLY A 114 18.36 -4.52 -6.74
C GLY A 114 17.49 -3.80 -7.76
N ALA A 115 18.09 -3.20 -8.80
CA ALA A 115 17.33 -2.49 -9.83
C ALA A 115 16.40 -3.42 -10.64
N THR A 116 16.86 -4.64 -10.97
CA THR A 116 16.00 -5.64 -11.63
C THR A 116 14.84 -6.05 -10.74
N SER A 117 15.09 -6.36 -9.46
CA SER A 117 14.05 -6.73 -8.50
C SER A 117 13.03 -5.60 -8.33
N MET A 118 13.47 -4.37 -8.08
CA MET A 118 12.59 -3.21 -7.94
C MET A 118 11.76 -2.95 -9.20
N THR A 119 12.33 -3.13 -10.39
CA THR A 119 11.62 -2.94 -11.66
C THR A 119 10.56 -4.01 -11.88
N VAL A 120 10.87 -5.29 -11.62
CA VAL A 120 9.90 -6.39 -11.74
C VAL A 120 8.77 -6.24 -10.74
N PHE A 121 9.10 -5.95 -9.48
CA PHE A 121 8.11 -5.72 -8.42
C PHE A 121 7.21 -4.51 -8.73
N SER A 122 7.81 -3.38 -9.16
CA SER A 122 7.05 -2.20 -9.58
C SER A 122 6.20 -2.48 -10.81
N GLY A 123 6.67 -3.30 -11.75
CA GLY A 123 5.91 -3.73 -12.92
C GLY A 123 4.66 -4.53 -12.55
N TYR A 124 4.76 -5.44 -11.58
CA TYR A 124 3.61 -6.16 -11.04
C TYR A 124 2.59 -5.20 -10.41
N LEU A 125 3.04 -4.27 -9.57
CA LEU A 125 2.13 -3.30 -8.97
C LEU A 125 1.48 -2.40 -10.02
N MET A 126 2.24 -1.94 -11.03
CA MET A 126 1.67 -1.16 -12.13
C MET A 126 0.63 -1.96 -12.94
N TYR A 127 0.83 -3.27 -13.11
CA TYR A 127 -0.19 -4.16 -13.67
C TYR A 127 -1.46 -4.18 -12.81
N VAL A 128 -1.33 -4.40 -11.49
CA VAL A 128 -2.45 -4.40 -10.55
C VAL A 128 -3.19 -3.04 -10.53
N LEU A 129 -2.46 -1.92 -10.57
CA LEU A 129 -3.05 -0.57 -10.68
C LEU A 129 -3.89 -0.42 -11.96
N ALA A 130 -3.44 -0.99 -13.08
CA ALA A 130 -4.11 -0.88 -14.37
C ALA A 130 -5.32 -1.81 -14.50
N THR A 131 -5.27 -3.02 -13.95
CA THR A 131 -6.30 -4.05 -14.17
C THR A 131 -7.28 -4.19 -13.01
N GLU A 132 -6.80 -4.18 -11.76
CA GLU A 132 -7.62 -4.44 -10.58
C GLU A 132 -8.19 -3.15 -10.00
N LEU A 133 -7.33 -2.15 -9.74
CA LEU A 133 -7.74 -0.92 -9.05
C LEU A 133 -8.35 0.13 -9.98
N GLN A 134 -7.94 0.17 -11.26
CA GLN A 134 -8.36 1.16 -12.26
C GLN A 134 -8.23 2.63 -11.80
N THR A 135 -7.31 2.91 -10.88
CA THR A 135 -7.03 4.25 -10.35
C THR A 135 -5.59 4.64 -10.63
N ALA A 136 -5.37 5.89 -11.03
CA ALA A 136 -4.01 6.43 -11.20
C ALA A 136 -3.47 6.91 -9.86
N CYS A 137 -2.31 6.39 -9.44
CA CYS A 137 -1.55 6.96 -8.33
C CYS A 137 -0.20 7.55 -8.79
N PRO A 138 -0.06 8.88 -8.86
CA PRO A 138 1.19 9.54 -9.27
C PRO A 138 2.42 9.12 -8.46
N TYR A 139 2.28 8.84 -7.17
CA TYR A 139 3.41 8.39 -6.35
C TYR A 139 3.93 7.01 -6.75
N CYS A 140 3.04 6.05 -7.01
CA CYS A 140 3.40 4.72 -7.48
C CYS A 140 4.05 4.78 -8.87
N ILE A 141 3.49 5.61 -9.77
CA ILE A 141 4.04 5.85 -11.11
C ILE A 141 5.44 6.48 -11.01
N GLY A 142 5.62 7.46 -10.12
CA GLY A 142 6.93 8.08 -9.86
C GLY A 142 7.96 7.08 -9.35
N SER A 143 7.57 6.21 -8.41
CA SER A 143 8.43 5.14 -7.91
C SER A 143 8.81 4.14 -9.02
N ALA A 144 7.86 3.74 -9.87
CA ALA A 144 8.12 2.87 -11.02
C ALA A 144 9.08 3.52 -12.03
N ALA A 145 8.90 4.81 -12.31
CA ALA A 145 9.80 5.57 -13.18
C ALA A 145 11.23 5.63 -12.60
N PHE A 146 11.38 5.81 -11.29
CA PHE A 146 12.69 5.75 -10.62
C PHE A 146 13.34 4.37 -10.73
N ALA A 147 12.58 3.28 -10.54
CA ALA A 147 13.10 1.92 -10.66
C ALA A 147 13.62 1.63 -12.08
N VAL A 148 12.82 1.95 -13.11
CA VAL A 148 13.20 1.77 -14.52
C VAL A 148 14.41 2.64 -14.86
N SER A 149 14.44 3.90 -14.42
CA SER A 149 15.57 4.81 -14.66
C SER A 149 16.86 4.28 -14.05
N MET A 150 16.82 3.73 -12.82
CA MET A 150 17.97 3.10 -12.19
C MET A 150 18.43 1.86 -12.96
N LEU A 151 17.51 0.99 -13.40
CA LEU A 151 17.88 -0.19 -14.19
C LEU A 151 18.60 0.20 -15.49
N ILE A 152 18.09 1.20 -16.21
CA ILE A 152 18.73 1.73 -17.43
C ILE A 152 20.14 2.26 -17.12
N LEU A 153 20.30 3.05 -16.05
CA LEU A 153 21.61 3.58 -15.66
C LEU A 153 22.60 2.48 -15.23
N VAL A 154 22.13 1.41 -14.58
CA VAL A 154 22.99 0.28 -14.20
C VAL A 154 23.42 -0.53 -15.43
N LEU A 155 22.55 -0.70 -16.42
CA LEU A 155 22.89 -1.42 -17.65
C LEU A 155 23.89 -0.62 -18.50
N LEU A 156 23.69 0.69 -18.63
CA LEU A 156 24.53 1.58 -19.45
C LEU A 156 25.80 2.09 -18.73
N GLY A 157 25.82 2.04 -17.40
CA GLY A 157 26.87 2.65 -16.58
C GLY A 157 28.18 1.85 -16.49
N ARG A 158 28.23 0.64 -17.05
CA ARG A 158 29.40 -0.25 -17.02
C ARG A 158 29.57 -1.00 -18.34
N GLU A 159 30.82 -1.15 -18.77
CA GLU A 159 31.20 -2.15 -19.78
C GLU A 159 31.19 -3.54 -19.14
N TRP A 160 30.24 -4.37 -19.58
CA TRP A 160 30.13 -5.75 -19.14
C TRP A 160 31.03 -6.63 -20.01
N GLU A 161 32.07 -7.21 -19.41
CA GLU A 161 32.96 -8.15 -20.11
C GLU A 161 32.22 -9.46 -20.44
N ASP A 162 31.28 -9.86 -19.58
CA ASP A 162 30.46 -11.06 -19.75
C ASP A 162 28.97 -10.69 -19.79
N SER A 163 28.45 -10.51 -21.01
CA SER A 163 27.02 -10.27 -21.24
C SER A 163 26.13 -11.42 -20.77
N GLY A 164 26.66 -12.65 -20.74
CA GLY A 164 25.94 -13.84 -20.27
C GLY A 164 25.64 -13.75 -18.78
N GLN A 165 26.60 -13.30 -17.98
CA GLN A 165 26.42 -13.10 -16.55
C GLN A 165 25.32 -12.09 -16.23
N VAL A 166 25.22 -10.99 -16.99
CA VAL A 166 24.20 -9.95 -16.80
C VAL A 166 22.81 -10.49 -17.06
N ILE A 167 22.63 -11.16 -18.20
CA ILE A 167 21.34 -11.73 -18.61
C ILE A 167 20.92 -12.80 -17.61
N PHE A 168 21.84 -13.71 -17.26
CA PHE A 168 21.57 -14.78 -16.30
C PHE A 168 21.16 -14.22 -14.92
N THR A 169 21.92 -13.27 -14.39
CA THR A 169 21.61 -12.63 -13.11
C THR A 169 20.26 -11.91 -13.18
N GLY A 170 19.99 -11.18 -14.26
CA GLY A 170 18.73 -10.47 -14.47
C GLY A 170 17.53 -11.43 -14.53
N ILE A 171 17.64 -12.54 -15.27
CA ILE A 171 16.56 -13.55 -15.37
C ILE A 171 16.32 -14.21 -14.01
N VAL A 172 17.36 -14.66 -13.34
CA VAL A 172 17.23 -15.35 -12.04
C VAL A 172 16.60 -14.42 -11.01
N VAL A 173 17.13 -13.21 -10.86
CA VAL A 173 16.59 -12.23 -9.91
C VAL A 173 15.17 -11.81 -10.28
N GLY A 174 14.89 -11.62 -11.57
CA GLY A 174 13.55 -11.28 -12.05
C GLY A 174 12.54 -12.38 -11.76
N LEU A 175 12.89 -13.65 -12.01
CA LEU A 175 12.02 -14.80 -11.74
C LEU A 175 11.80 -14.99 -10.24
N VAL A 176 12.86 -14.93 -9.42
CA VAL A 176 12.75 -15.02 -7.95
C VAL A 176 11.87 -13.90 -7.41
N THR A 177 12.06 -12.67 -7.90
CA THR A 177 11.23 -11.53 -7.48
C THR A 177 9.78 -11.73 -7.89
N LEU A 178 9.52 -12.16 -9.14
CA LEU A 178 8.16 -12.38 -9.62
C LEU A 178 7.46 -13.48 -8.83
N VAL A 179 8.11 -14.63 -8.64
CA VAL A 179 7.56 -15.75 -7.85
C VAL A 179 7.35 -15.33 -6.40
N GLY A 180 8.29 -14.61 -5.79
CA GLY A 180 8.14 -14.09 -4.44
C GLY A 180 6.98 -13.10 -4.31
N THR A 181 6.83 -12.21 -5.29
CA THR A 181 5.72 -11.24 -5.36
C THR A 181 4.38 -11.96 -5.49
N LEU A 182 4.30 -12.91 -6.42
CA LEU A 182 3.11 -13.73 -6.59
C LEU A 182 2.83 -14.55 -5.33
N GLY A 183 3.82 -15.12 -4.66
CA GLY A 183 3.63 -15.84 -3.41
C GLY A 183 3.03 -14.96 -2.31
N VAL A 184 3.59 -13.76 -2.11
CA VAL A 184 3.11 -12.79 -1.11
C VAL A 184 1.68 -12.33 -1.39
N TYR A 185 1.29 -12.15 -2.66
CA TYR A 185 -0.03 -11.64 -3.04
C TYR A 185 -1.01 -12.70 -3.57
N SER A 186 -0.60 -13.96 -3.70
CA SER A 186 -1.47 -15.10 -4.08
C SER A 186 -2.32 -15.56 -2.90
N GLU A 187 -1.91 -15.25 -1.68
CA GLU A 187 -2.72 -15.52 -0.50
C GLU A 187 -3.83 -14.48 -0.40
N LYS A 188 -5.00 -14.80 -0.94
CA LYS A 188 -6.26 -14.29 -0.41
C LYS A 188 -6.35 -14.84 1.01
N PRO A 189 -6.29 -14.04 2.08
CA PRO A 189 -6.35 -14.59 3.41
C PRO A 189 -7.77 -15.07 3.67
N VAL A 190 -8.04 -16.34 3.38
CA VAL A 190 -9.02 -17.12 4.14
C VAL A 190 -8.25 -17.68 5.33
N VAL A 191 -7.83 -16.78 6.23
CA VAL A 191 -7.30 -17.19 7.52
C VAL A 191 -8.49 -17.26 8.45
N ALA A 192 -9.05 -18.45 8.60
CA ALA A 192 -9.84 -18.76 9.79
C ALA A 192 -8.89 -18.67 10.98
N GLN A 193 -9.02 -17.61 11.78
CA GLN A 193 -8.25 -17.42 13.00
C GLN A 193 -9.13 -17.92 14.15
N GLY A 194 -9.04 -19.22 14.43
CA GLY A 194 -10.06 -19.93 15.22
C GLY A 194 -11.36 -20.12 14.43
N ASP A 195 -12.51 -20.10 15.11
CA ASP A 195 -13.85 -20.25 14.51
C ASP A 195 -14.35 -18.98 13.76
N ARG A 196 -13.55 -17.90 13.72
CA ARG A 196 -13.93 -16.61 13.13
C ARG A 196 -13.36 -16.42 11.72
N ILE A 197 -14.14 -15.74 10.89
CA ILE A 197 -13.93 -15.53 9.46
C ILE A 197 -13.43 -14.10 9.22
N VAL A 198 -12.29 -13.94 8.56
CA VAL A 198 -11.80 -12.60 8.16
C VAL A 198 -12.62 -12.07 6.99
N ILE A 199 -13.13 -10.85 7.09
CA ILE A 199 -13.88 -10.22 5.99
C ILE A 199 -12.97 -9.86 4.82
N THR A 200 -13.52 -9.87 3.61
CA THR A 200 -12.79 -9.44 2.41
C THR A 200 -13.01 -7.96 2.14
N GLN A 201 -11.94 -7.26 1.75
CA GLN A 201 -12.02 -5.89 1.25
C GLN A 201 -12.57 -5.86 -0.19
N PRO A 202 -13.29 -4.80 -0.59
CA PRO A 202 -13.78 -4.68 -1.95
C PRO A 202 -12.61 -4.46 -2.93
N THR A 203 -12.59 -5.21 -4.03
CA THR A 203 -11.57 -5.10 -5.09
C THR A 203 -12.09 -4.44 -6.37
N SER A 204 -13.37 -4.07 -6.41
CA SER A 204 -14.01 -3.42 -7.56
C SER A 204 -14.46 -2.00 -7.19
N PRO A 205 -14.74 -1.12 -8.18
CA PRO A 205 -15.38 0.17 -7.91
C PRO A 205 -16.78 0.01 -7.31
N PRO A 206 -17.24 0.94 -6.44
CA PRO A 206 -18.57 0.90 -5.85
C PRO A 206 -19.65 1.23 -6.89
N THR A 207 -20.84 0.67 -6.73
CA THR A 207 -22.01 1.09 -7.52
C THR A 207 -22.46 2.49 -7.06
N PRO A 208 -22.58 3.50 -7.94
CA PRO A 208 -23.03 4.84 -7.55
C PRO A 208 -24.35 4.80 -6.77
N GLY A 209 -24.36 5.44 -5.58
CA GLY A 209 -25.51 5.51 -4.68
C GLY A 209 -25.87 4.22 -3.93
N LYS A 210 -25.21 3.09 -4.19
CA LYS A 210 -25.49 1.81 -3.53
C LYS A 210 -24.27 1.20 -2.83
N GLY A 211 -23.08 1.41 -3.39
CA GLY A 211 -21.83 0.82 -2.90
C GLY A 211 -21.64 -0.62 -3.35
N TRP A 212 -21.02 -1.43 -2.48
CA TRP A 212 -20.83 -2.86 -2.66
C TRP A 212 -21.88 -3.68 -1.94
N GLN A 213 -22.18 -4.87 -2.47
CA GLN A 213 -23.05 -5.84 -1.83
C GLN A 213 -22.39 -6.42 -0.59
N ILE A 214 -23.16 -6.57 0.49
CA ILE A 214 -22.69 -7.30 1.69
C ILE A 214 -22.75 -8.78 1.34
N ASP A 215 -21.66 -9.52 1.48
CA ASP A 215 -21.59 -10.94 1.05
C ASP A 215 -21.63 -11.90 2.26
N THR A 216 -21.29 -11.40 3.43
CA THR A 216 -21.32 -12.10 4.72
C THR A 216 -22.74 -12.34 5.23
N GLN A 217 -22.91 -13.46 5.92
CA GLN A 217 -24.16 -13.88 6.56
C GLN A 217 -24.10 -13.59 8.05
N SER A 218 -25.12 -12.92 8.59
CA SER A 218 -25.19 -12.60 10.02
C SER A 218 -25.33 -13.86 10.87
N GLY A 219 -24.71 -13.87 12.05
CA GLY A 219 -25.01 -14.81 13.12
C GLY A 219 -25.95 -14.20 14.15
N GLU A 220 -26.29 -15.00 15.16
CA GLU A 220 -27.15 -14.58 16.27
C GLU A 220 -26.55 -13.39 17.04
N ALA A 221 -25.23 -13.42 17.30
CA ALA A 221 -24.52 -12.33 17.98
C ALA A 221 -24.56 -11.01 17.19
N GLU A 222 -24.32 -11.05 15.87
CA GLU A 222 -24.40 -9.84 15.04
C GLU A 222 -25.82 -9.26 15.02
N ILE A 223 -26.84 -10.11 14.92
CA ILE A 223 -28.25 -9.69 14.91
C ILE A 223 -28.60 -9.05 16.25
N ALA A 224 -28.29 -9.71 17.36
CA ALA A 224 -28.60 -9.20 18.70
C ALA A 224 -27.87 -7.88 19.01
N LEU A 225 -26.60 -7.74 18.61
CA LEU A 225 -25.88 -6.48 18.74
C LEU A 225 -26.50 -5.38 17.87
N ALA A 226 -26.88 -5.68 16.63
CA ALA A 226 -27.51 -4.70 15.74
C ALA A 226 -28.87 -4.22 16.29
N GLU A 227 -29.67 -5.13 16.86
CA GLU A 227 -30.93 -4.77 17.53
C GLU A 227 -30.69 -3.88 18.76
N HIS A 228 -29.70 -4.22 19.58
CA HIS A 228 -29.33 -3.40 20.73
C HIS A 228 -28.87 -2.00 20.32
N LEU A 229 -27.97 -1.89 19.34
CA LEU A 229 -27.48 -0.62 18.83
C LEU A 229 -28.64 0.27 18.37
N THR A 230 -29.59 -0.29 17.63
CA THR A 230 -30.78 0.44 17.20
C THR A 230 -31.70 0.80 18.38
N ALA A 231 -31.86 -0.08 19.36
CA ALA A 231 -32.67 0.18 20.55
C ALA A 231 -32.11 1.33 21.41
N VAL A 232 -30.79 1.45 21.51
CA VAL A 232 -30.13 2.57 22.23
C VAL A 232 -29.97 3.83 21.36
N GLY A 233 -30.50 3.83 20.13
CA GLY A 233 -30.46 4.97 19.22
C GLY A 233 -29.10 5.24 18.60
N ALA A 234 -28.21 4.24 18.57
CA ALA A 234 -26.91 4.35 17.93
C ALA A 234 -27.06 4.51 16.41
N LYS A 235 -26.30 5.44 15.84
CA LYS A 235 -26.34 5.75 14.40
C LYS A 235 -24.99 5.49 13.77
N LYS A 236 -25.00 4.89 12.58
CA LYS A 236 -23.82 4.76 11.74
C LYS A 236 -23.88 5.75 10.59
N TYR A 237 -22.91 6.65 10.54
CA TYR A 237 -22.69 7.56 9.43
C TYR A 237 -21.67 6.97 8.46
N GLY A 238 -21.99 6.94 7.18
CA GLY A 238 -21.07 6.40 6.19
C GLY A 238 -21.39 6.84 4.77
N ALA A 239 -20.65 6.25 3.85
CA ALA A 239 -20.57 6.67 2.47
C ALA A 239 -20.65 5.45 1.55
N PHE A 240 -21.49 5.46 0.50
CA PHE A 240 -21.60 4.32 -0.41
C PHE A 240 -20.27 3.94 -1.10
N TRP A 241 -19.36 4.91 -1.29
CA TRP A 241 -18.06 4.74 -1.94
C TRP A 241 -16.91 4.48 -0.95
N CYS A 242 -17.19 4.42 0.35
CA CYS A 242 -16.19 4.29 1.40
C CYS A 242 -15.88 2.81 1.70
N PRO A 243 -14.63 2.34 1.48
CA PRO A 243 -14.26 0.94 1.70
C PRO A 243 -14.41 0.51 3.16
N HIS A 244 -13.97 1.32 4.11
CA HIS A 244 -14.14 1.03 5.55
C HIS A 244 -15.61 1.00 5.99
N CYS A 245 -16.47 1.77 5.32
CA CYS A 245 -17.90 1.75 5.58
C CYS A 245 -18.51 0.42 5.13
N HIS A 246 -17.99 -0.15 4.03
CA HIS A 246 -18.35 -1.47 3.55
C HIS A 246 -17.78 -2.59 4.44
N GLU A 247 -16.53 -2.49 4.90
CA GLU A 247 -15.96 -3.41 5.88
C GLU A 247 -16.81 -3.49 7.15
N GLN A 248 -17.22 -2.33 7.68
CA GLN A 248 -18.15 -2.28 8.82
C GLN A 248 -19.48 -3.00 8.52
N LYS A 249 -19.98 -2.94 7.28
CA LYS A 249 -21.20 -3.68 6.89
C LYS A 249 -20.94 -5.19 6.88
N GLN A 250 -19.77 -5.62 6.40
CA GLN A 250 -19.38 -7.03 6.35
C GLN A 250 -19.18 -7.64 7.75
N LEU A 251 -18.78 -6.84 8.74
CA LEU A 251 -18.68 -7.33 10.14
C LEU A 251 -20.03 -7.73 10.73
N PHE A 252 -21.13 -7.12 10.28
CA PHE A 252 -22.50 -7.45 10.72
C PHE A 252 -23.18 -8.48 9.80
N GLY A 253 -22.88 -8.46 8.51
CA GLY A 253 -23.56 -9.30 7.51
C GLY A 253 -24.92 -8.77 7.08
N LYS A 254 -25.51 -9.43 6.09
CA LYS A 254 -26.70 -8.98 5.35
C LYS A 254 -27.91 -8.65 6.24
N GLU A 255 -28.21 -9.50 7.22
CA GLU A 255 -29.44 -9.40 8.01
C GLU A 255 -29.30 -8.40 9.15
N ALA A 256 -28.24 -8.53 9.95
CA ALA A 256 -27.98 -7.62 11.06
C ALA A 256 -27.79 -6.18 10.58
N PHE A 257 -27.10 -5.96 9.45
CA PHE A 257 -26.90 -4.60 8.96
C PHE A 257 -28.19 -3.90 8.52
N GLN A 258 -29.24 -4.64 8.13
CA GLN A 258 -30.53 -4.03 7.81
C GLN A 258 -31.23 -3.43 9.03
N LYS A 259 -30.85 -3.85 10.23
CA LYS A 259 -31.42 -3.37 11.50
C LYS A 259 -30.73 -2.11 11.99
N ILE A 260 -29.48 -1.86 11.58
CA ILE A 260 -28.69 -0.70 11.99
C ILE A 260 -29.24 0.57 11.37
N ASP A 261 -29.41 1.62 12.19
CA ASP A 261 -29.69 2.97 11.73
C ASP A 261 -28.49 3.56 10.98
N TYR A 262 -28.47 3.34 9.67
CA TYR A 262 -27.44 3.83 8.75
C TYR A 262 -27.86 5.12 8.06
N ILE A 263 -27.02 6.15 8.14
CA ILE A 263 -27.18 7.42 7.45
C ILE A 263 -26.18 7.50 6.31
N GLU A 264 -26.71 7.59 5.08
CA GLU A 264 -25.92 7.86 3.89
C GLU A 264 -25.50 9.33 3.86
N CYS A 265 -24.18 9.53 3.86
CA CYS A 265 -23.58 10.84 4.00
C CYS A 265 -23.12 11.46 2.70
N ALA A 266 -23.17 10.80 1.53
CA ALA A 266 -23.03 11.61 0.31
C ALA A 266 -23.97 11.29 -0.82
N ASP A 267 -24.14 12.38 -1.56
CA ASP A 267 -24.92 12.48 -2.75
C ASP A 267 -24.34 11.57 -3.86
N PRO A 268 -25.17 10.66 -4.44
CA PRO A 268 -24.74 9.72 -5.48
C PRO A 268 -24.15 10.35 -6.74
N GLY A 269 -24.48 11.61 -7.05
CA GLY A 269 -24.03 12.30 -8.27
C GLY A 269 -22.79 13.19 -8.05
N THR A 270 -22.60 13.69 -6.84
CA THR A 270 -21.58 14.72 -6.54
C THR A 270 -20.59 14.33 -5.45
N ASN A 271 -20.85 13.25 -4.70
CA ASN A 271 -20.12 12.85 -3.49
C ASN A 271 -20.02 13.95 -2.42
N VAL A 272 -20.90 14.97 -2.49
CA VAL A 272 -20.94 16.05 -1.51
C VAL A 272 -21.61 15.55 -0.24
N GLN A 273 -21.01 15.88 0.91
CA GLN A 273 -21.53 15.48 2.19
C GLN A 273 -22.94 16.03 2.45
N SER A 274 -23.85 15.17 2.89
CA SER A 274 -25.26 15.48 3.14
C SER A 274 -25.41 16.47 4.32
N PRO A 275 -26.42 17.35 4.30
CA PRO A 275 -26.68 18.28 5.41
C PRO A 275 -26.85 17.56 6.76
N ALA A 276 -27.47 16.38 6.76
CA ALA A 276 -27.65 15.59 7.98
C ALA A 276 -26.31 15.23 8.64
N CYS A 277 -25.31 14.81 7.85
CA CYS A 277 -24.00 14.45 8.38
C CYS A 277 -23.14 15.68 8.75
N LYS A 278 -23.31 16.81 8.04
CA LYS A 278 -22.68 18.09 8.41
C LYS A 278 -23.19 18.59 9.76
N THR A 279 -24.51 18.59 9.95
CA THR A 279 -25.15 19.02 11.20
C THR A 279 -24.78 18.10 12.37
N ALA A 280 -24.68 16.79 12.12
CA ALA A 280 -24.20 15.84 13.12
C ALA A 280 -22.70 16.00 13.46
N GLY A 281 -21.92 16.78 12.70
CA GLY A 281 -20.50 17.00 12.97
C GLY A 281 -19.57 15.90 12.46
N VAL A 282 -20.03 15.07 11.52
CA VAL A 282 -19.25 13.94 10.97
C VAL A 282 -18.09 14.47 10.11
N ARG A 283 -16.85 14.15 10.50
CA ARG A 283 -15.63 14.58 9.81
C ARG A 283 -15.00 13.52 8.90
N SER A 284 -15.31 12.26 9.13
CA SER A 284 -14.73 11.10 8.45
C SER A 284 -15.73 9.93 8.39
N TYR A 285 -15.51 9.00 7.45
CA TYR A 285 -16.35 7.82 7.31
C TYR A 285 -15.56 6.52 7.54
N PRO A 286 -16.18 5.49 8.17
CA PRO A 286 -17.44 5.59 8.90
C PRO A 286 -17.27 6.41 10.19
N SER A 287 -18.38 6.80 10.80
CA SER A 287 -18.42 7.30 12.18
C SER A 287 -19.66 6.74 12.87
N TRP A 288 -19.57 6.44 14.16
CA TRP A 288 -20.69 6.01 14.98
C TRP A 288 -21.08 7.10 15.96
N GLU A 289 -22.38 7.36 16.12
CA GLU A 289 -22.92 8.18 17.21
C GLU A 289 -23.57 7.23 18.21
N ILE A 290 -23.08 7.20 19.45
CA ILE A 290 -23.60 6.37 20.53
C ILE A 290 -23.67 7.27 21.77
N ASP A 291 -24.84 7.32 22.41
CA ASP A 291 -25.11 8.20 23.56
C ASP A 291 -24.75 9.69 23.32
N GLY A 292 -24.95 10.17 22.09
CA GLY A 292 -24.65 11.54 21.68
C GLY A 292 -23.16 11.84 21.44
N GLU A 293 -22.25 10.88 21.66
CA GLU A 293 -20.84 11.00 21.34
C GLU A 293 -20.51 10.42 19.96
N LEU A 294 -19.61 11.09 19.22
CA LEU A 294 -19.13 10.62 17.92
C LEU A 294 -17.81 9.87 18.03
N TYR A 295 -17.81 8.64 17.55
CA TYR A 295 -16.66 7.74 17.44
C TYR A 295 -16.24 7.62 15.97
N PRO A 296 -15.19 8.34 15.52
CA PRO A 296 -14.74 8.30 14.14
C PRO A 296 -14.02 6.99 13.82
N GLY A 297 -14.15 6.55 12.58
CA GLY A 297 -13.51 5.34 12.08
C GLY A 297 -14.35 4.09 12.27
N LEU A 298 -13.82 2.98 11.77
CA LEU A 298 -14.42 1.67 11.88
C LEU A 298 -14.32 1.18 13.32
N GLN A 299 -15.42 0.60 13.84
CA GLN A 299 -15.50 -0.01 15.16
C GLN A 299 -15.82 -1.51 15.00
N THR A 300 -15.07 -2.37 15.67
CA THR A 300 -15.35 -3.82 15.74
C THR A 300 -16.66 -4.09 16.49
N PRO A 301 -17.31 -5.25 16.30
CA PRO A 301 -18.50 -5.61 17.08
C PRO A 301 -18.26 -5.57 18.59
N GLU A 302 -17.06 -5.92 19.05
CA GLU A 302 -16.65 -5.86 20.46
C GLU A 302 -16.52 -4.42 20.96
N GLU A 303 -15.89 -3.53 20.20
CA GLU A 303 -15.81 -2.11 20.52
C GLU A 303 -17.22 -1.50 20.59
N LEU A 304 -18.10 -1.81 19.62
CA LEU A 304 -19.48 -1.34 19.62
C LEU A 304 -20.30 -1.89 20.79
N ALA A 305 -20.10 -3.15 21.15
CA ALA A 305 -20.72 -3.74 22.33
C ALA A 305 -20.32 -3.00 23.61
N ALA A 306 -19.02 -2.73 23.77
CA ALA A 306 -18.50 -2.00 24.93
C ALA A 306 -19.02 -0.55 24.99
N LEU A 307 -19.01 0.17 23.86
CA LEU A 307 -19.47 1.56 23.77
C LEU A 307 -20.98 1.70 24.03
N SER A 308 -21.77 0.70 23.66
CA SER A 308 -23.24 0.72 23.81
C SER A 308 -23.76 0.05 25.08
N GLY A 309 -22.88 -0.47 25.94
CA GLY A 309 -23.28 -1.22 27.14
C GLY A 309 -24.04 -2.51 26.83
N TYR A 310 -23.72 -3.18 25.72
CA TYR A 310 -24.34 -4.43 25.31
C TYR A 310 -23.83 -5.62 26.14
N GLU A 311 -24.75 -6.39 26.71
CA GLU A 311 -24.45 -7.57 27.55
C GLU A 311 -24.87 -8.91 26.91
N GLY A 312 -25.28 -8.89 25.64
CA GLY A 312 -25.74 -10.09 24.93
C GLY A 312 -24.62 -10.98 24.36
N PRO A 313 -24.96 -11.95 23.49
CA PRO A 313 -23.98 -12.85 22.88
C PRO A 313 -22.85 -12.11 22.15
N SER A 314 -21.60 -12.48 22.45
CA SER A 314 -20.37 -11.85 21.93
C SER A 314 -19.53 -12.78 21.04
N ASN A 315 -20.09 -13.93 20.65
CA ASN A 315 -19.47 -14.89 19.72
C ASN A 315 -19.59 -14.44 18.25
N PHE A 316 -19.08 -13.24 17.96
CA PHE A 316 -19.13 -12.66 16.62
C PHE A 316 -18.32 -13.48 15.61
N LYS A 317 -18.86 -13.66 14.41
CA LYS A 317 -18.32 -14.53 13.36
C LYS A 317 -17.19 -13.87 12.59
N TYR A 318 -17.15 -12.55 12.50
CA TYR A 318 -16.28 -11.85 11.56
C TYR A 318 -15.19 -11.02 12.22
N LEU A 319 -14.03 -10.92 11.55
CA LEU A 319 -12.86 -10.16 11.98
C LEU A 319 -12.33 -9.28 10.83
N LEU A 320 -11.64 -8.19 11.20
CA LEU A 320 -11.01 -7.28 10.24
C LEU A 320 -9.68 -7.85 9.69
N PRO A 321 -9.31 -7.54 8.45
CA PRO A 321 -7.99 -7.86 7.92
C PRO A 321 -6.89 -7.17 8.71
N GLY A 322 -5.96 -7.93 9.31
CA GLY A 322 -4.75 -7.41 9.94
C GLY A 322 -4.92 -6.87 11.37
N ARG A 323 -6.07 -7.07 12.03
CA ARG A 323 -6.20 -7.02 13.50
C ARG A 323 -6.37 -8.47 13.99
N SER A 324 -5.24 -9.08 14.34
CA SER A 324 -5.14 -10.39 15.00
C SER A 324 -5.03 -10.24 16.50
#